data_AF-A0A087Y9C4-F1
#
_entry.id   AF-A0A087Y9C4-F1
#
_cell.length_a   1.000
_cell.length_b   1.000
_cell.length_c   1.000
_cell.angle_alpha   90.00
_cell.angle_beta   90.00
_cell.angle_gamma   90.00
#
_symmetry.space_group_name_H-M   'P 1'
#
loop_
_entity.id
_entity.type
_entity.pdbx_description
1 polymer ?
#
loop_
_entity_poly.entity_id
_entity_poly.type
_entity_poly.pdbx_seq_one_letter_code
_entity_poly.pdbx_strand_id
1 'polypeptide(L)'
;MMRGLIAFAALFVAVLAKETFEGHQVLRIVPKNELQLALLKNQEEIVEFELDVWMGVTGVSYPVDVRVPPHTLESFKSYLDSHDLEYSTMIEDVQAVLDMEREQMKSAARLVQPRNTDSFDYANYHTLSEIYSFQDMLVAENPNLVSKIVIGQSYEGRPLNVLKFSTGGSNRPAIWIDTGIHSREWVTQASGLWFAKKTFEGHQVLRIVPKNELQLALLKNQEEIVEFELDVWMGVTGVSYPVDVRVPPHTLETFKSYLDSHDLEYSTMIEDVQAILDMEREQMKSAARLVQPRNTDSFDYANYHTLSEIYSFQDMLVAENPNLVSKIVIGQSYEGRPLNVLKFSTGGSNRPAIWIDTGIHSREWVTQASGLWFAKKIVTDYGKDSALTAILNNMDIFLEIATNPDGYYFTHTSDRMWRKTRKPNPGYSCYGVDPNRNWNAGFGLPGASSYPCSETYHGPSAHSESEVKSIVDFVKSHGNIKAFISIHAYSQMLMYPYGYTTTPVKDQAELHALAQKAITDLASLYGTRYRYGSIINVIYQASGSTVDWTYEQGIKYSYTFELRDTGSYGFLLPAKQIIPTAEETWLALMALMDHTYKNPY
;
A
#
# COMPACT_ATOMS: atom_id res chain seq x y z
N MET A 1 -59.66 -32.69 -44.28
CA MET A 1 -58.88 -31.50 -43.89
C MET A 1 -59.15 -31.22 -42.42
N MET A 2 -58.09 -30.95 -41.64
CA MET A 2 -57.96 -31.04 -40.16
C MET A 2 -57.92 -32.46 -39.56
N ARG A 3 -56.83 -32.77 -38.84
CA ARG A 3 -56.79 -33.20 -37.42
C ARG A 3 -55.38 -33.68 -37.00
N GLY A 4 -54.95 -33.29 -35.79
CA GLY A 4 -54.35 -34.23 -34.82
C GLY A 4 -52.87 -34.04 -34.43
N LEU A 5 -52.64 -33.59 -33.20
CA LEU A 5 -51.42 -33.77 -32.39
C LEU A 5 -51.06 -35.27 -32.21
N ILE A 6 -49.76 -35.59 -32.05
CA ILE A 6 -49.13 -36.15 -30.83
C ILE A 6 -47.61 -36.38 -31.07
N ALA A 7 -46.83 -36.10 -30.03
CA ALA A 7 -45.38 -35.99 -29.93
C ALA A 7 -44.58 -37.30 -29.88
N PHE A 8 -43.27 -37.25 -30.21
CA PHE A 8 -42.13 -37.92 -29.54
C PHE A 8 -40.85 -37.21 -30.03
N ALA A 9 -40.28 -36.29 -29.24
CA ALA A 9 -39.12 -36.53 -28.37
C ALA A 9 -37.81 -36.85 -29.10
N ALA A 10 -37.12 -35.79 -29.51
CA ALA A 10 -35.66 -35.66 -29.37
C ALA A 10 -35.45 -34.20 -28.95
N LEU A 11 -35.71 -33.83 -27.70
CA LEU A 11 -34.70 -33.91 -26.65
C LEU A 11 -33.28 -33.76 -27.23
N PHE A 12 -32.98 -32.60 -27.81
CA PHE A 12 -31.62 -32.05 -27.68
C PHE A 12 -31.44 -31.66 -26.22
N VAL A 13 -31.34 -32.70 -25.40
CA VAL A 13 -30.37 -32.72 -24.33
C VAL A 13 -29.03 -32.65 -25.05
N ALA A 14 -28.63 -31.44 -25.45
CA ALA A 14 -27.26 -31.07 -25.16
C ALA A 14 -27.24 -31.08 -23.63
N VAL A 15 -26.97 -32.26 -23.05
CA VAL A 15 -26.35 -32.28 -21.73
C VAL A 15 -25.24 -31.26 -21.90
N LEU A 16 -25.22 -30.24 -21.06
CA LEU A 16 -24.01 -29.52 -20.72
C LEU A 16 -23.05 -30.55 -20.07
N ALA A 17 -22.70 -31.60 -20.81
CA ALA A 17 -21.67 -32.53 -20.46
C ALA A 17 -20.42 -31.72 -20.71
N LYS A 18 -19.92 -31.15 -19.61
CA LYS A 18 -18.59 -30.57 -19.57
C LYS A 18 -17.66 -31.61 -20.20
N GLU A 19 -17.09 -31.31 -21.36
CA GLU A 19 -16.18 -32.23 -22.02
C GLU A 19 -15.05 -32.56 -21.03
N THR A 20 -14.82 -33.85 -20.80
CA THR A 20 -13.79 -34.35 -19.89
C THR A 20 -12.65 -34.91 -20.72
N PHE A 21 -11.42 -34.62 -20.31
CA PHE A 21 -10.20 -35.08 -20.97
C PHE A 21 -9.55 -36.23 -20.21
N GLU A 22 -10.35 -37.03 -19.49
CA GLU A 22 -9.85 -38.13 -18.65
C GLU A 22 -9.03 -39.11 -19.50
N GLY A 23 -7.76 -39.29 -19.14
CA GLY A 23 -6.86 -40.20 -19.83
C GLY A 23 -6.38 -39.71 -21.20
N HIS A 24 -6.68 -38.48 -21.61
CA HIS A 24 -6.02 -37.87 -22.76
C HIS A 24 -4.55 -37.62 -22.44
N GLN A 25 -3.66 -37.93 -23.38
CA GLN A 25 -2.23 -37.66 -23.26
C GLN A 25 -1.81 -36.56 -24.23
N VAL A 26 -0.77 -35.81 -23.86
CA VAL A 26 -0.06 -34.93 -24.81
C VAL A 26 1.26 -35.58 -25.15
N LEU A 27 1.46 -35.87 -26.44
CA LEU A 27 2.69 -36.44 -26.96
C LEU A 27 3.49 -35.36 -27.67
N ARG A 28 4.81 -35.34 -27.44
CA ARG A 28 5.78 -34.57 -28.21
C ARG A 28 6.46 -35.47 -29.20
N ILE A 29 6.42 -35.11 -30.47
CA ILE A 29 6.97 -35.88 -31.59
C ILE A 29 8.02 -35.03 -32.28
N VAL A 30 9.20 -35.59 -32.58
CA VAL A 30 10.28 -34.85 -33.27
C VAL A 30 10.59 -35.52 -34.61
N PRO A 31 10.12 -34.96 -35.75
CA PRO A 31 10.38 -35.52 -37.07
C PRO A 31 11.86 -35.34 -37.44
N LYS A 32 12.54 -36.42 -37.84
CA LYS A 32 13.96 -36.42 -38.21
C LYS A 32 14.21 -36.05 -39.67
N ASN A 33 13.20 -36.12 -40.52
CA ASN A 33 13.29 -35.82 -41.95
C ASN A 33 11.97 -35.31 -42.54
N GLU A 34 12.02 -34.85 -43.78
CA GLU A 34 10.86 -34.29 -44.50
C GLU A 34 9.71 -35.28 -44.71
N LEU A 35 10.01 -36.58 -44.80
CA LEU A 35 8.98 -37.61 -44.98
C LEU A 35 8.17 -37.79 -43.68
N GLN A 36 8.86 -37.84 -42.54
CA GLN A 36 8.24 -37.84 -41.22
C GLN A 36 7.46 -36.55 -40.94
N LEU A 37 8.01 -35.40 -41.38
CA LEU A 37 7.32 -34.11 -41.29
C LEU A 37 6.00 -34.11 -42.10
N ALA A 38 6.01 -34.72 -43.29
CA ALA A 38 4.84 -34.82 -44.15
C ALA A 38 3.75 -35.72 -43.54
N LEU A 39 4.13 -36.82 -42.88
CA LEU A 39 3.20 -37.70 -42.16
C LEU A 39 2.47 -36.95 -41.04
N LEU A 40 3.17 -36.10 -40.27
CA LEU A 40 2.58 -35.29 -39.20
C LEU A 40 1.73 -34.11 -39.73
N LYS A 41 1.83 -33.78 -41.03
CA LYS A 41 0.98 -32.78 -41.69
C LYS A 41 -0.26 -33.37 -42.35
N ASN A 42 -0.40 -34.69 -42.38
CA ASN A 42 -1.51 -35.34 -43.07
C ASN A 42 -2.83 -35.11 -42.34
N GLN A 43 -3.78 -34.44 -43.00
CA GLN A 43 -5.09 -34.12 -42.43
C GLN A 43 -5.97 -35.35 -42.23
N GLU A 44 -5.81 -36.38 -43.06
CA GLU A 44 -6.57 -37.63 -42.91
C GLU A 44 -6.22 -38.32 -41.58
N GLU A 45 -4.94 -38.34 -41.21
CA GLU A 45 -4.45 -38.90 -39.94
C GLU A 45 -4.88 -38.08 -38.72
N ILE A 46 -4.88 -36.74 -38.85
CA ILE A 46 -5.37 -35.84 -37.78
C ILE A 46 -6.84 -36.10 -37.49
N VAL A 47 -7.63 -36.36 -38.55
CA VAL A 47 -9.06 -36.68 -38.42
C VAL A 47 -9.27 -38.11 -37.92
N GLU A 48 -8.50 -39.08 -38.41
CA GLU A 48 -8.60 -40.49 -38.04
C GLU A 48 -8.30 -40.73 -36.56
N PHE A 49 -7.24 -40.10 -36.02
CA PHE A 49 -6.85 -40.26 -34.63
C PHE A 49 -7.44 -39.20 -33.70
N GLU A 50 -8.28 -38.30 -34.22
CA GLU A 50 -8.89 -37.19 -33.49
C GLU A 50 -7.85 -36.30 -32.76
N LEU A 51 -6.74 -36.00 -33.43
CA LEU A 51 -5.63 -35.28 -32.85
C LEU A 51 -5.95 -33.78 -32.68
N ASP A 52 -5.60 -33.24 -31.52
CA ASP A 52 -5.63 -31.80 -31.26
C ASP A 52 -4.19 -31.26 -31.20
N VAL A 53 -3.79 -30.54 -32.23
CA VAL A 53 -2.43 -30.05 -32.41
C VAL A 53 -2.21 -28.79 -31.57
N TRP A 54 -1.35 -28.91 -30.56
CA TRP A 54 -1.00 -27.84 -29.63
C TRP A 54 0.18 -27.03 -30.15
N MET A 55 1.20 -27.70 -30.69
CA MET A 55 2.33 -27.07 -31.38
C MET A 55 2.41 -27.62 -32.80
N GLY A 56 2.15 -26.74 -33.77
CA GLY A 56 2.09 -27.10 -35.18
C GLY A 56 3.45 -27.41 -35.80
N VAL A 57 3.41 -28.02 -36.98
CA VAL A 57 4.57 -28.52 -37.69
C VAL A 57 5.34 -27.37 -38.39
N THR A 58 6.44 -26.91 -37.78
CA THR A 58 7.22 -25.75 -38.25
C THR A 58 8.43 -26.12 -39.12
N GLY A 59 8.97 -27.33 -38.99
CA GLY A 59 10.09 -27.83 -39.80
C GLY A 59 10.66 -29.14 -39.26
N VAL A 60 11.60 -29.75 -39.99
CA VAL A 60 12.34 -30.93 -39.52
C VAL A 60 13.10 -30.60 -38.25
N SER A 61 13.17 -31.55 -37.30
CA SER A 61 13.80 -31.41 -35.98
C SER A 61 13.13 -30.41 -35.02
N TYR A 62 12.01 -29.80 -35.41
CA TYR A 62 11.18 -29.00 -34.50
C TYR A 62 10.08 -29.89 -33.88
N PRO A 63 9.83 -29.76 -32.57
CA PRO A 63 8.82 -30.58 -31.90
C PRO A 63 7.41 -30.26 -32.38
N VAL A 64 6.59 -31.30 -32.42
CA VAL A 64 5.15 -31.25 -32.68
C VAL A 64 4.47 -31.81 -31.42
N ASP A 65 3.60 -31.02 -30.80
CA ASP A 65 2.89 -31.41 -29.59
C ASP A 65 1.42 -31.66 -29.94
N VAL A 66 0.91 -32.86 -29.66
CA VAL A 66 -0.46 -33.28 -29.97
C VAL A 66 -1.14 -33.88 -28.75
N ARG A 67 -2.37 -33.44 -28.47
CA ARG A 67 -3.27 -34.12 -27.54
C ARG A 67 -3.97 -35.26 -28.26
N VAL A 68 -3.93 -36.45 -27.65
CA VAL A 68 -4.47 -37.69 -28.20
C VAL A 68 -5.52 -38.25 -27.25
N PRO A 69 -6.75 -38.53 -27.73
CA PRO A 69 -7.78 -39.20 -26.93
C PRO A 69 -7.39 -40.61 -26.48
N PRO A 70 -7.86 -41.07 -25.29
CA PRO A 70 -7.50 -42.38 -24.74
C PRO A 70 -7.90 -43.54 -25.66
N HIS A 71 -8.98 -43.38 -26.43
CA HIS A 71 -9.51 -44.44 -27.30
C HIS A 71 -8.72 -44.60 -28.62
N THR A 72 -7.95 -43.58 -29.03
CA THR A 72 -7.05 -43.64 -30.20
C THR A 72 -5.57 -43.71 -29.81
N LEU A 73 -5.23 -43.48 -28.54
CA LEU A 73 -3.86 -43.34 -28.03
C LEU A 73 -2.93 -44.49 -28.42
N GLU A 74 -3.33 -45.73 -28.18
CA GLU A 74 -2.45 -46.90 -28.44
C GLU A 74 -2.32 -47.19 -29.95
N SER A 75 -3.39 -46.96 -30.72
CA SER A 75 -3.35 -47.04 -32.18
C SER A 75 -2.45 -45.97 -32.77
N PHE A 76 -2.49 -44.75 -32.23
CA PHE A 76 -1.64 -43.65 -32.67
C PHE A 76 -0.18 -43.87 -32.31
N LYS A 77 0.13 -44.35 -31.09
CA LYS A 77 1.50 -44.76 -30.72
C LYS A 77 2.04 -45.84 -31.66
N SER A 78 1.22 -46.85 -31.96
CA SER A 78 1.58 -47.90 -32.92
C SER A 78 1.83 -47.34 -34.32
N TYR A 79 1.04 -46.35 -34.75
CA TYR A 79 1.26 -45.63 -36.01
C TYR A 79 2.60 -44.89 -36.00
N LEU A 80 2.92 -44.16 -34.93
CA LEU A 80 4.21 -43.48 -34.78
C LEU A 80 5.39 -44.46 -34.82
N ASP A 81 5.29 -45.56 -34.08
CA ASP A 81 6.31 -46.62 -34.04
C ASP A 81 6.52 -47.24 -35.44
N SER A 82 5.44 -47.52 -36.17
CA SER A 82 5.50 -48.10 -37.52
C SER A 82 6.17 -47.19 -38.57
N HIS A 83 6.26 -45.88 -38.29
CA HIS A 83 6.87 -44.88 -39.15
C HIS A 83 8.20 -44.32 -38.58
N ASP A 84 8.76 -44.96 -37.55
CA ASP A 84 10.01 -44.55 -36.88
C ASP A 84 9.96 -43.10 -36.33
N LEU A 85 8.76 -42.65 -35.93
CA LEU A 85 8.53 -41.34 -35.32
C LEU A 85 8.74 -41.44 -33.81
N GLU A 86 9.89 -40.96 -33.34
CA GLU A 86 10.16 -40.89 -31.91
C GLU A 86 9.23 -39.88 -31.22
N TYR A 87 8.68 -40.30 -30.07
CA TYR A 87 7.82 -39.47 -29.26
C TYR A 87 8.11 -39.64 -27.76
N SER A 88 7.69 -38.63 -26.99
CA SER A 88 7.69 -38.66 -25.53
C SER A 88 6.37 -38.14 -24.99
N THR A 89 5.87 -38.73 -23.91
CA THR A 89 4.67 -38.23 -23.22
C THR A 89 5.02 -36.98 -22.39
N MET A 90 4.40 -35.86 -22.72
CA MET A 90 4.53 -34.58 -22.01
C MET A 90 3.54 -34.45 -20.86
N ILE A 91 2.30 -34.90 -21.09
CA ILE A 91 1.22 -34.88 -20.10
C ILE A 91 0.56 -36.25 -20.12
N GLU A 92 0.55 -36.94 -18.97
CA GLU A 92 -0.01 -38.29 -18.83
C GLU A 92 -1.54 -38.30 -18.68
N ASP A 93 -2.11 -37.25 -18.12
CA ASP A 93 -3.55 -37.05 -17.99
C ASP A 93 -3.89 -35.56 -18.03
N VAL A 94 -4.48 -35.12 -19.14
CA VAL A 94 -4.90 -33.72 -19.32
C VAL A 94 -5.99 -33.33 -18.33
N GLN A 95 -6.89 -34.25 -17.94
CA GLN A 95 -7.95 -33.93 -16.97
C GLN A 95 -7.40 -33.61 -15.59
N ALA A 96 -6.38 -34.35 -15.14
CA ALA A 96 -5.74 -34.10 -13.85
C ALA A 96 -5.15 -32.68 -13.75
N VAL A 97 -4.51 -32.20 -14.82
CA VAL A 97 -3.96 -30.83 -14.89
C VAL A 97 -5.09 -29.79 -14.85
N LEU A 98 -6.16 -30.01 -15.61
CA LEU A 98 -7.32 -29.10 -15.64
C LEU A 98 -8.09 -29.08 -14.30
N ASP A 99 -8.12 -30.18 -13.56
CA ASP A 99 -8.76 -30.23 -12.25
C ASP A 99 -7.94 -29.50 -11.19
N MET A 100 -6.61 -29.62 -11.23
CA MET A 100 -5.72 -28.80 -10.40
C MET A 100 -5.94 -27.30 -10.64
N GLU A 101 -5.99 -26.88 -11.91
CA GLU A 101 -6.24 -25.49 -12.30
C GLU A 101 -7.62 -25.00 -11.82
N ARG A 102 -8.68 -25.81 -12.01
CA ARG A 102 -10.03 -25.47 -11.57
C ARG A 102 -10.15 -25.35 -10.05
N GLU A 103 -9.48 -26.21 -9.29
CA GLU A 103 -9.47 -26.10 -7.83
C GLU A 103 -8.71 -24.86 -7.36
N GLN A 104 -7.61 -24.49 -8.02
CA GLN A 104 -6.92 -23.22 -7.77
C GLN A 104 -7.85 -22.03 -8.03
N MET A 105 -8.53 -21.98 -9.19
CA MET A 105 -9.49 -20.91 -9.49
C MET A 105 -10.65 -20.85 -8.49
N LYS A 106 -11.22 -22.00 -8.09
CA LYS A 106 -12.29 -22.03 -7.08
C LYS A 106 -11.82 -21.55 -5.72
N SER A 107 -10.57 -21.84 -5.36
CA SER A 107 -9.98 -21.36 -4.10
C SER A 107 -9.77 -19.85 -4.12
N ALA A 108 -9.33 -19.29 -5.26
CA ALA A 108 -9.19 -17.85 -5.46
C ALA A 108 -10.55 -17.14 -5.46
N ALA A 109 -11.57 -17.70 -6.12
CA ALA A 109 -12.93 -17.14 -6.16
C ALA A 109 -13.66 -17.13 -4.79
N ARG A 110 -13.15 -17.86 -3.78
CA ARG A 110 -13.67 -17.81 -2.40
C ARG A 110 -13.11 -16.64 -1.58
N LEU A 111 -12.12 -15.90 -2.12
CA LEU A 111 -11.66 -14.65 -1.55
C LEU A 111 -12.70 -13.54 -1.82
N VAL A 112 -12.68 -12.48 -1.01
CA VAL A 112 -13.60 -11.34 -1.15
C VAL A 112 -13.47 -10.77 -2.57
N GLN A 113 -14.60 -10.51 -3.25
CA GLN A 113 -14.56 -9.91 -4.59
C GLN A 113 -13.67 -8.65 -4.60
N PRO A 114 -12.79 -8.51 -5.60
CA PRO A 114 -11.87 -7.39 -5.66
C PRO A 114 -12.66 -6.09 -5.72
N ARG A 115 -12.30 -5.14 -4.87
CA ARG A 115 -12.99 -3.83 -4.75
C ARG A 115 -12.38 -2.78 -5.67
N ASN A 116 -11.15 -3.02 -6.09
CA ASN A 116 -10.32 -2.16 -6.94
C ASN A 116 -9.31 -3.05 -7.69
N THR A 117 -8.60 -2.49 -8.66
CA THR A 117 -7.61 -3.25 -9.45
C THR A 117 -6.48 -3.81 -8.61
N ASP A 118 -6.09 -3.12 -7.55
CA ASP A 118 -5.00 -3.55 -6.68
C ASP A 118 -5.30 -4.75 -5.78
N SER A 119 -6.57 -4.92 -5.39
CA SER A 119 -7.06 -6.11 -4.67
C SER A 119 -7.43 -7.26 -5.61
N PHE A 120 -7.23 -7.08 -6.91
CA PHE A 120 -7.40 -8.12 -7.90
C PHE A 120 -6.28 -9.17 -7.77
N ASP A 121 -6.63 -10.44 -7.83
CA ASP A 121 -5.68 -11.53 -7.64
C ASP A 121 -4.90 -11.82 -8.93
N TYR A 122 -3.79 -11.12 -9.14
CA TYR A 122 -2.97 -11.33 -10.34
C TYR A 122 -2.25 -12.69 -10.40
N ALA A 123 -2.29 -13.51 -9.33
CA ALA A 123 -1.58 -14.78 -9.27
C ALA A 123 -2.41 -15.97 -9.77
N ASN A 124 -3.71 -15.79 -10.01
CA ASN A 124 -4.63 -16.84 -10.46
C ASN A 124 -5.37 -16.45 -11.74
N TYR A 125 -5.95 -17.44 -12.43
CA TYR A 125 -6.80 -17.21 -13.61
C TYR A 125 -8.20 -16.73 -13.22
N HIS A 126 -8.78 -15.88 -14.08
CA HIS A 126 -10.05 -15.21 -13.84
C HIS A 126 -11.07 -15.51 -14.93
N THR A 127 -12.34 -15.49 -14.56
CA THR A 127 -13.45 -15.52 -15.51
C THR A 127 -13.51 -14.24 -16.34
N LEU A 128 -14.12 -14.33 -17.53
CA LEU A 128 -14.32 -13.15 -18.39
C LEU A 128 -15.11 -12.03 -17.69
N SER A 129 -16.06 -12.38 -16.82
CA SER A 129 -16.79 -11.39 -16.01
C SER A 129 -15.89 -10.66 -15.03
N GLU A 130 -15.00 -11.36 -14.34
CA GLU A 130 -14.04 -10.75 -13.40
C GLU A 130 -13.05 -9.85 -14.14
N ILE A 131 -12.61 -10.26 -15.34
CA ILE A 131 -11.77 -9.42 -16.21
C ILE A 131 -12.52 -8.15 -16.66
N TYR A 132 -13.79 -8.24 -17.02
CA TYR A 132 -14.58 -7.03 -17.36
C TYR A 132 -14.77 -6.11 -16.16
N SER A 133 -15.03 -6.67 -14.97
CA SER A 133 -15.09 -5.91 -13.73
C SER A 133 -13.75 -5.23 -13.42
N PHE A 134 -12.62 -5.91 -13.63
CA PHE A 134 -11.30 -5.30 -13.52
C PHE A 134 -11.13 -4.11 -14.48
N GLN A 135 -11.52 -4.27 -15.74
CA GLN A 135 -11.43 -3.18 -16.71
C GLN A 135 -12.27 -1.96 -16.28
N ASP A 136 -13.46 -2.19 -15.71
CA ASP A 136 -14.29 -1.12 -15.15
C ASP A 136 -13.63 -0.44 -13.95
N MET A 137 -13.05 -1.22 -13.03
CA MET A 137 -12.29 -0.70 -11.90
C MET A 137 -11.09 0.13 -12.36
N LEU A 138 -10.31 -0.36 -13.33
CA LEU A 138 -9.12 0.34 -13.82
C LEU A 138 -9.46 1.68 -14.46
N VAL A 139 -10.56 1.74 -15.22
CA VAL A 139 -11.07 2.99 -15.80
C VAL A 139 -11.57 3.93 -14.70
N ALA A 140 -12.28 3.42 -13.71
CA ALA A 140 -12.78 4.24 -12.59
C ALA A 140 -11.65 4.83 -11.75
N GLU A 141 -10.56 4.08 -11.57
CA GLU A 141 -9.38 4.49 -10.83
C GLU A 141 -8.48 5.44 -11.61
N ASN A 142 -8.47 5.35 -12.95
CA ASN A 142 -7.58 6.11 -13.82
C ASN A 142 -8.32 6.85 -14.95
N PRO A 143 -9.38 7.64 -14.69
CA PRO A 143 -10.31 8.12 -15.72
C PRO A 143 -9.69 9.10 -16.73
N ASN A 144 -8.55 9.71 -16.39
CA ASN A 144 -7.84 10.66 -17.25
C ASN A 144 -6.76 10.00 -18.12
N LEU A 145 -6.43 8.74 -17.83
CA LEU A 145 -5.41 7.99 -18.54
C LEU A 145 -6.00 6.78 -19.27
N VAL A 146 -6.95 6.10 -18.63
CA VAL A 146 -7.52 4.84 -19.09
C VAL A 146 -8.99 5.04 -19.44
N SER A 147 -9.36 4.61 -20.64
CA SER A 147 -10.76 4.58 -21.09
C SER A 147 -11.07 3.21 -21.67
N LYS A 148 -12.29 2.72 -21.42
CA LYS A 148 -12.78 1.48 -22.03
C LYS A 148 -13.57 1.80 -23.29
N ILE A 149 -13.17 1.20 -24.40
CA ILE A 149 -13.79 1.33 -25.71
C ILE A 149 -14.36 -0.02 -26.10
N VAL A 150 -15.64 -0.06 -26.47
CA VAL A 150 -16.26 -1.25 -27.06
C VAL A 150 -16.09 -1.16 -28.56
N ILE A 151 -15.26 -2.03 -29.14
CA ILE A 151 -14.95 -2.01 -30.58
C ILE A 151 -15.88 -2.90 -31.41
N GLY A 152 -16.72 -3.70 -30.75
CA GLY A 152 -17.65 -4.60 -31.39
C GLY A 152 -18.23 -5.60 -30.40
N GLN A 153 -18.81 -6.67 -30.92
CA GLN A 153 -19.32 -7.78 -30.14
C GLN A 153 -18.87 -9.10 -30.78
N SER A 154 -18.62 -10.10 -29.94
CA SER A 154 -18.44 -11.48 -30.39
C SER A 154 -19.73 -12.03 -31.00
N TYR A 155 -19.66 -13.17 -31.70
CA TYR A 155 -20.82 -13.86 -32.26
C TYR A 155 -21.91 -14.15 -31.20
N GLU A 156 -21.51 -14.49 -29.98
CA GLU A 156 -22.41 -14.76 -28.85
C GLU A 156 -22.87 -13.47 -28.12
N GLY A 157 -22.61 -12.29 -28.69
CA GLY A 157 -23.09 -10.99 -28.19
C GLY A 157 -22.27 -10.39 -27.04
N ARG A 158 -21.13 -10.98 -26.65
CA ARG A 158 -20.26 -10.40 -25.62
C ARG A 158 -19.47 -9.19 -26.14
N PRO A 159 -19.31 -8.10 -25.36
CA PRO A 159 -18.62 -6.90 -25.81
C PRO A 159 -17.11 -7.14 -25.99
N LEU A 160 -16.54 -6.64 -27.09
CA LEU A 160 -15.10 -6.64 -27.31
C LEU A 160 -14.53 -5.34 -26.75
N ASN A 161 -14.02 -5.40 -25.53
CA ASN A 161 -13.49 -4.25 -24.80
C ASN A 161 -12.01 -4.02 -25.09
N VAL A 162 -11.64 -2.76 -25.31
CA VAL A 162 -10.25 -2.29 -25.42
C VAL A 162 -10.02 -1.24 -24.34
N LEU A 163 -8.95 -1.40 -23.56
CA LEU A 163 -8.48 -0.35 -22.68
C LEU A 163 -7.51 0.55 -23.44
N LYS A 164 -7.89 1.82 -23.62
CA LYS A 164 -7.04 2.84 -24.22
C LYS A 164 -6.34 3.63 -23.12
N PHE A 165 -5.02 3.58 -23.12
CA PHE A 165 -4.13 4.37 -22.28
C PHE A 165 -3.63 5.59 -23.06
N SER A 166 -3.96 6.80 -22.64
CA SER A 166 -3.62 8.03 -23.36
C SER A 166 -3.68 9.25 -22.46
N THR A 167 -2.68 10.13 -22.57
CA THR A 167 -2.65 11.45 -21.91
C THR A 167 -3.42 12.53 -22.71
N GLY A 168 -4.18 12.14 -23.74
CA GLY A 168 -4.96 13.04 -24.60
C GLY A 168 -4.34 13.29 -25.99
N GLY A 169 -4.93 14.24 -26.73
CA GLY A 169 -4.56 14.58 -28.11
C GLY A 169 -5.24 13.74 -29.19
N SER A 170 -5.33 14.27 -30.41
CA SER A 170 -5.89 13.59 -31.59
C SER A 170 -4.78 13.11 -32.54
N ASN A 171 -5.03 11.98 -33.21
CA ASN A 171 -4.19 11.44 -34.29
C ASN A 171 -2.71 11.12 -33.93
N ARG A 172 -2.48 10.66 -32.69
CA ARG A 172 -1.15 10.21 -32.25
C ARG A 172 -0.87 8.78 -32.73
N PRO A 173 0.40 8.43 -33.02
CA PRO A 173 0.82 7.03 -33.19
C PRO A 173 0.38 6.18 -31.99
N ALA A 174 -0.06 4.96 -32.25
CA ALA A 174 -0.58 4.05 -31.24
C ALA A 174 0.13 2.69 -31.32
N ILE A 175 0.28 2.06 -30.15
CA ILE A 175 0.75 0.68 -30.02
C ILE A 175 -0.48 -0.17 -29.70
N TRP A 176 -0.66 -1.27 -30.44
CA TRP A 176 -1.70 -2.26 -30.16
C TRP A 176 -1.08 -3.44 -29.44
N ILE A 177 -1.62 -3.77 -28.28
CA ILE A 177 -1.23 -4.95 -27.50
C ILE A 177 -2.48 -5.82 -27.38
N ASP A 178 -2.40 -7.04 -27.92
CA ASP A 178 -3.44 -8.05 -27.79
C ASP A 178 -3.05 -9.04 -26.68
N THR A 179 -3.97 -9.27 -25.75
CA THR A 179 -3.80 -10.20 -24.63
C THR A 179 -4.99 -11.15 -24.56
N GLY A 180 -5.18 -11.98 -25.59
CA GLY A 180 -6.15 -13.08 -25.52
C GLY A 180 -6.84 -13.48 -26.82
N ILE A 181 -6.22 -13.27 -27.99
CA ILE A 181 -6.82 -13.62 -29.30
C ILE A 181 -7.16 -15.11 -29.45
N HIS A 182 -6.38 -16.02 -28.85
CA HIS A 182 -6.70 -17.45 -28.81
C HIS A 182 -7.37 -17.81 -27.48
N SER A 183 -8.55 -18.42 -27.53
CA SER A 183 -9.36 -18.75 -26.35
C SER A 183 -8.71 -19.76 -25.37
N ARG A 184 -7.58 -20.36 -25.75
CA ARG A 184 -6.77 -21.31 -24.95
C ARG A 184 -5.56 -20.67 -24.25
N GLU A 185 -5.33 -19.37 -24.40
CA GLU A 185 -4.14 -18.67 -23.87
C GLU A 185 -4.45 -17.84 -22.61
N TRP A 186 -4.78 -18.49 -21.51
CA TRP A 186 -5.24 -17.79 -20.30
C TRP A 186 -4.12 -16.96 -19.63
N VAL A 187 -2.86 -17.33 -19.85
CA VAL A 187 -1.68 -16.63 -19.34
C VAL A 187 -1.49 -15.24 -19.97
N THR A 188 -1.90 -15.02 -21.22
CA THR A 188 -1.72 -13.73 -21.89
C THR A 188 -2.66 -12.69 -21.29
N GLN A 189 -3.89 -13.09 -20.96
CA GLN A 189 -4.86 -12.26 -20.24
C GLN A 189 -4.35 -11.86 -18.85
N ALA A 190 -3.82 -12.81 -18.07
CA ALA A 190 -3.24 -12.51 -16.75
C ALA A 190 -2.04 -11.55 -16.83
N SER A 191 -1.18 -11.74 -17.83
CA SER A 191 -0.04 -10.84 -18.09
C SER A 191 -0.48 -9.42 -18.41
N GLY A 192 -1.58 -9.25 -19.17
CA GLY A 192 -2.16 -7.95 -19.48
C GLY A 192 -2.62 -7.17 -18.24
N LEU A 193 -3.13 -7.87 -17.23
CA LEU A 193 -3.59 -7.28 -15.97
C LEU A 193 -2.40 -6.80 -15.12
N TRP A 194 -1.31 -7.59 -15.08
CA TRP A 194 -0.11 -7.28 -14.30
C TRP A 194 0.56 -5.96 -14.71
N PHE A 195 0.56 -5.63 -16.01
CA PHE A 195 1.15 -4.38 -16.50
C PHE A 195 0.51 -3.09 -15.95
N ALA A 196 -0.65 -3.18 -15.30
CA ALA A 196 -1.36 -2.01 -14.76
C ALA A 196 -0.95 -1.61 -13.32
N LYS A 197 -0.13 -2.41 -12.62
CA LYS A 197 0.24 -2.19 -11.22
C LYS A 197 1.41 -1.20 -11.06
N LYS A 198 1.35 -0.32 -10.06
CA LYS A 198 2.50 0.55 -9.69
C LYS A 198 3.60 -0.25 -9.00
N THR A 199 4.80 -0.21 -9.54
CA THR A 199 6.02 -0.83 -8.98
C THR A 199 7.09 0.23 -8.74
N PHE A 200 8.11 -0.14 -7.97
CA PHE A 200 9.27 0.70 -7.67
C PHE A 200 10.58 0.05 -8.13
N GLU A 201 10.50 -0.83 -9.13
CA GLU A 201 11.66 -1.57 -9.66
C GLU A 201 12.75 -0.59 -10.11
N GLY A 202 13.95 -0.74 -9.56
CA GLY A 202 15.10 0.10 -9.91
C GLY A 202 15.04 1.53 -9.39
N HIS A 203 14.04 1.89 -8.58
CA HIS A 203 14.06 3.18 -7.88
C HIS A 203 15.17 3.17 -6.82
N GLN A 204 15.95 4.25 -6.76
CA GLN A 204 16.97 4.46 -5.75
C GLN A 204 16.56 5.54 -4.76
N VAL A 205 17.02 5.43 -3.52
CA VAL A 205 16.98 6.56 -2.58
C VAL A 205 18.39 7.12 -2.44
N LEU A 206 18.57 8.38 -2.80
CA LEU A 206 19.83 9.10 -2.71
C LEU A 206 19.82 10.02 -1.49
N ARG A 207 20.92 10.05 -0.74
CA ARG A 207 21.20 11.03 0.30
C ARG A 207 22.15 12.07 -0.24
N ILE A 208 21.72 13.32 -0.24
CA ILE A 208 22.46 14.48 -0.75
C ILE A 208 22.80 15.39 0.42
N VAL A 209 24.04 15.89 0.49
CA VAL A 209 24.48 16.81 1.56
C VAL A 209 24.96 18.13 0.96
N PRO A 210 24.15 19.21 1.03
CA PRO A 210 24.53 20.52 0.52
C PRO A 210 25.61 21.14 1.41
N LYS A 211 26.70 21.63 0.81
CA LYS A 211 27.85 22.22 1.52
C LYS A 211 27.75 23.73 1.71
N ASN A 212 26.85 24.40 0.99
CA ASN A 212 26.67 25.85 1.03
C ASN A 212 25.24 26.25 0.64
N GLU A 213 24.91 27.52 0.83
CA GLU A 213 23.56 28.06 0.56
C GLU A 213 23.15 27.98 -0.92
N LEU A 214 24.11 28.04 -1.85
CA LEU A 214 23.82 27.89 -3.28
C LEU A 214 23.30 26.47 -3.56
N GLN A 215 24.02 25.46 -3.08
CA GLN A 215 23.60 24.06 -3.18
C GLN A 215 22.27 23.79 -2.46
N LEU A 216 22.08 24.41 -1.29
CA LEU A 216 20.81 24.32 -0.57
C LEU A 216 19.65 24.89 -1.39
N ALA A 217 19.87 26.03 -2.06
CA ALA A 217 18.87 26.67 -2.92
C ALA A 217 18.54 25.81 -4.15
N LEU A 218 19.52 25.14 -4.76
CA LEU A 218 19.30 24.20 -5.86
C LEU A 218 18.37 23.05 -5.45
N LEU A 219 18.59 22.46 -4.26
CA LEU A 219 17.74 21.37 -3.74
C LEU A 219 16.33 21.83 -3.31
N LYS A 220 16.14 23.13 -3.08
CA LYS A 220 14.81 23.72 -2.77
C LYS A 220 14.00 24.02 -4.03
N ASN A 221 14.59 23.94 -5.22
CA ASN A 221 13.91 24.30 -6.45
C ASN A 221 12.83 23.26 -6.78
N GLN A 222 11.56 23.67 -6.73
CA GLN A 222 10.42 22.81 -6.99
C GLN A 222 10.29 22.40 -8.46
N GLU A 223 10.84 23.19 -9.39
CA GLU A 223 10.82 22.85 -10.82
C GLU A 223 11.64 21.59 -11.07
N GLU A 224 12.82 21.47 -10.46
CA GLU A 224 13.69 20.29 -10.54
C GLU A 224 13.03 19.05 -9.91
N ILE A 225 12.30 19.23 -8.81
CA ILE A 225 11.55 18.14 -8.16
C ILE A 225 10.49 17.57 -9.11
N VAL A 226 9.81 18.44 -9.86
CA VAL A 226 8.78 18.03 -10.82
C VAL A 226 9.42 17.42 -12.07
N GLU A 227 10.48 18.01 -12.61
CA GLU A 227 11.17 17.53 -13.81
C GLU A 227 11.74 16.12 -13.64
N PHE A 228 12.36 15.85 -12.49
CA PHE A 228 12.95 14.54 -12.20
C PHE A 228 11.99 13.55 -11.51
N GLU A 229 10.74 13.96 -11.27
CA GLU A 229 9.72 13.18 -10.55
C GLU A 229 10.19 12.72 -9.15
N LEU A 230 10.86 13.63 -8.44
CA LEU A 230 11.48 13.33 -7.14
C LEU A 230 10.44 13.20 -6.03
N ASP A 231 10.58 12.14 -5.24
CA ASP A 231 9.83 11.98 -3.98
C ASP A 231 10.76 12.25 -2.80
N VAL A 232 10.60 13.40 -2.17
CA VAL A 232 11.43 13.87 -1.07
C VAL A 232 11.02 13.15 0.21
N TRP A 233 11.90 12.29 0.71
CA TRP A 233 11.72 11.56 1.96
C TRP A 233 12.15 12.38 3.17
N MET A 234 13.28 13.07 3.06
CA MET A 234 13.76 14.03 4.07
C MET A 234 14.02 15.38 3.38
N GLY A 235 13.27 16.40 3.79
CA GLY A 235 13.30 17.73 3.19
C GLY A 235 14.54 18.55 3.51
N VAL A 236 14.69 19.66 2.80
CA VAL A 236 15.84 20.56 2.94
C VAL A 236 15.78 21.32 4.26
N THR A 237 16.66 20.96 5.19
CA THR A 237 16.74 21.52 6.55
C THR A 237 17.71 22.69 6.67
N GLY A 238 18.92 22.53 6.14
CA GLY A 238 19.97 23.53 6.16
C GLY A 238 21.25 23.01 5.54
N VAL A 239 22.26 23.87 5.45
CA VAL A 239 23.59 23.47 5.00
C VAL A 239 24.15 22.37 5.91
N SER A 240 24.84 21.39 5.32
CA SER A 240 25.44 20.21 5.97
C SER A 240 24.46 19.19 6.57
N TYR A 241 23.17 19.36 6.37
CA TYR A 241 22.17 18.37 6.76
C TYR A 241 21.70 17.56 5.55
N PRO A 242 21.47 16.24 5.71
CA PRO A 242 21.10 15.39 4.60
C PRO A 242 19.71 15.70 4.05
N VAL A 243 19.55 15.49 2.75
CA VAL A 243 18.30 15.48 2.01
C VAL A 243 18.17 14.10 1.37
N ASP A 244 17.08 13.39 1.66
CA ASP A 244 16.87 12.04 1.16
C ASP A 244 15.76 12.07 0.11
N VAL A 245 16.06 11.56 -1.08
CA VAL A 245 15.17 11.64 -2.24
C VAL A 245 15.09 10.30 -2.94
N ARG A 246 13.86 9.79 -3.16
CA ARG A 246 13.60 8.66 -4.04
C ARG A 246 13.55 9.13 -5.49
N VAL A 247 14.34 8.51 -6.33
CA VAL A 247 14.52 8.85 -7.74
C VAL A 247 14.06 7.68 -8.62
N PRO A 248 13.16 7.91 -9.60
CA PRO A 248 12.79 6.89 -10.59
C PRO A 248 13.95 6.42 -11.48
N PRO A 249 13.95 5.15 -11.94
CA PRO A 249 15.03 4.60 -12.74
C PRO A 249 15.24 5.35 -14.06
N HIS A 250 14.16 5.89 -14.64
CA HIS A 250 14.20 6.59 -15.92
C HIS A 250 14.79 8.01 -15.83
N THR A 251 14.81 8.63 -14.65
CA THR A 251 15.45 9.93 -14.39
C THR A 251 16.76 9.81 -13.61
N LEU A 252 17.08 8.64 -13.07
CA LEU A 252 18.19 8.41 -12.15
C LEU A 252 19.55 8.92 -12.65
N GLU A 253 19.96 8.50 -13.84
CA GLU A 253 21.29 8.85 -14.38
C GLU A 253 21.37 10.33 -14.78
N THR A 254 20.28 10.91 -15.29
CA THR A 254 20.19 12.34 -15.56
C THR A 254 20.28 13.16 -14.27
N PHE A 255 19.58 12.71 -13.22
CA PHE A 255 19.61 13.39 -11.93
C PHE A 255 20.99 13.28 -11.26
N LYS A 256 21.64 12.12 -11.30
CA LYS A 256 23.03 11.96 -10.83
C LYS A 256 23.99 12.91 -11.58
N SER A 257 23.85 12.99 -12.90
CA SER A 257 24.64 13.91 -13.72
C SER A 257 24.38 15.39 -13.34
N TYR A 258 23.13 15.74 -13.03
CA TYR A 258 22.78 17.06 -12.52
C TYR A 258 23.46 17.34 -11.17
N LEU A 259 23.44 16.39 -10.24
CA LEU A 259 24.13 16.52 -8.95
C LEU A 259 25.64 16.71 -9.15
N ASP A 260 26.25 15.88 -9.99
CA ASP A 260 27.69 15.94 -10.31
C ASP A 260 28.07 17.29 -10.94
N SER A 261 27.25 17.84 -11.86
CA SER A 261 27.52 19.13 -12.50
C SER A 261 27.44 20.34 -11.56
N HIS A 262 26.81 20.19 -10.39
CA HIS A 262 26.65 21.22 -9.37
C HIS A 262 27.51 20.95 -8.12
N ASP A 263 28.45 20.00 -8.20
CA ASP A 263 29.31 19.56 -7.09
C ASP A 263 28.51 19.13 -5.84
N LEU A 264 27.29 18.62 -6.04
CA LEU A 264 26.44 18.09 -4.97
C LEU A 264 26.85 16.66 -4.65
N GLU A 265 27.47 16.46 -3.49
CA GLU A 265 27.82 15.13 -3.03
C GLU A 265 26.57 14.34 -2.65
N TYR A 266 26.49 13.11 -3.16
CA TYR A 266 25.43 12.17 -2.84
C TYR A 266 25.96 10.76 -2.58
N SER A 267 25.12 9.96 -1.93
CA SER A 267 25.34 8.53 -1.71
C SER A 267 24.03 7.78 -1.94
N THR A 268 24.10 6.56 -2.45
CA THR A 268 22.93 5.69 -2.58
C THR A 268 22.64 5.04 -1.23
N MET A 269 21.47 5.35 -0.65
CA MET A 269 21.00 4.75 0.60
C MET A 269 20.31 3.41 0.36
N ILE A 270 19.45 3.37 -0.66
CA ILE A 270 18.67 2.20 -1.05
C ILE A 270 18.89 2.01 -2.54
N GLU A 271 19.45 0.86 -2.91
CA GLU A 271 19.78 0.52 -4.30
C GLU A 271 18.55 0.11 -5.12
N ASP A 272 17.58 -0.54 -4.48
CA ASP A 272 16.31 -0.92 -5.10
C ASP A 272 15.19 -0.90 -4.04
N VAL A 273 14.29 0.08 -4.18
CA VAL A 273 13.12 0.22 -3.31
C VAL A 273 12.20 -1.00 -3.45
N GLN A 274 12.05 -1.59 -4.64
CA GLN A 274 11.16 -2.73 -4.84
C GLN A 274 11.64 -3.97 -4.07
N ALA A 275 12.94 -4.19 -4.00
CA ALA A 275 13.51 -5.32 -3.25
C ALA A 275 13.12 -5.26 -1.74
N ILE A 276 13.14 -4.07 -1.14
CA ILE A 276 12.71 -3.90 0.27
C ILE A 276 11.20 -4.10 0.41
N LEU A 277 10.41 -3.59 -0.53
CA LEU A 277 8.96 -3.79 -0.57
C LEU A 277 8.55 -5.25 -0.72
N ASP A 278 9.28 -6.02 -1.50
CA ASP A 278 9.00 -7.44 -1.69
C ASP A 278 9.29 -8.22 -0.40
N MET A 279 10.36 -7.87 0.32
CA MET A 279 10.62 -8.43 1.65
C MET A 279 9.54 -8.06 2.67
N GLU A 280 9.08 -6.81 2.70
CA GLU A 280 7.97 -6.36 3.55
C GLU A 280 6.69 -7.16 3.26
N ARG A 281 6.33 -7.27 1.97
CA ARG A 281 5.14 -7.99 1.53
C ARG A 281 5.20 -9.48 1.83
N GLU A 282 6.35 -10.12 1.65
CA GLU A 282 6.48 -11.56 1.95
C GLU A 282 6.39 -11.83 3.45
N GLN A 283 6.94 -10.95 4.29
CA GLN A 283 6.78 -11.02 5.75
C GLN A 283 5.31 -10.88 6.14
N MET A 284 4.61 -9.88 5.61
CA MET A 284 3.18 -9.68 5.88
C MET A 284 2.32 -10.85 5.41
N LYS A 285 2.57 -11.39 4.20
CA LYS A 285 1.86 -12.57 3.68
C LYS A 285 2.11 -13.80 4.56
N SER A 286 3.34 -13.99 5.00
CA SER A 286 3.71 -15.08 5.90
C SER A 286 3.00 -14.97 7.25
N ALA A 287 2.94 -13.76 7.81
CA ALA A 287 2.20 -13.49 9.05
C ALA A 287 0.68 -13.69 8.87
N ALA A 288 0.10 -13.25 7.76
CA ALA A 288 -1.32 -13.40 7.46
C ALA A 288 -1.76 -14.88 7.27
N ARG A 289 -0.84 -15.78 6.94
CA ARG A 289 -1.09 -17.24 6.89
C ARG A 289 -1.20 -17.88 8.27
N LEU A 290 -0.80 -17.19 9.33
CA LEU A 290 -0.96 -17.67 10.70
C LEU A 290 -2.43 -17.58 11.12
N VAL A 291 -2.79 -18.31 12.18
CA VAL A 291 -4.15 -18.31 12.71
C VAL A 291 -4.53 -16.90 13.14
N GLN A 292 -5.65 -16.40 12.63
CA GLN A 292 -6.21 -15.10 13.00
C GLN A 292 -6.26 -14.95 14.54
N PRO A 293 -5.82 -13.80 15.08
CA PRO A 293 -5.76 -13.59 16.53
C PRO A 293 -7.17 -13.71 17.13
N ARG A 294 -7.26 -14.46 18.24
CA ARG A 294 -8.54 -14.64 18.95
C ARG A 294 -8.80 -13.57 20.00
N ASN A 295 -7.72 -12.93 20.45
CA ASN A 295 -7.67 -11.92 21.49
C ASN A 295 -6.40 -11.09 21.31
N THR A 296 -6.28 -10.00 22.08
CA THR A 296 -5.11 -9.11 21.98
C THR A 296 -3.80 -9.73 22.47
N ASP A 297 -3.83 -10.78 23.31
CA ASP A 297 -2.61 -11.48 23.73
C ASP A 297 -1.99 -12.33 22.61
N SER A 298 -2.83 -12.81 21.68
CA SER A 298 -2.42 -13.56 20.48
C SER A 298 -2.18 -12.68 19.25
N PHE A 299 -2.34 -11.37 19.38
CA PHE A 299 -2.11 -10.42 18.30
C PHE A 299 -0.60 -10.22 18.06
N ASP A 300 -0.18 -10.12 16.80
CA ASP A 300 1.22 -10.06 16.43
C ASP A 300 1.76 -8.63 16.37
N TYR A 301 2.22 -8.09 17.49
CA TYR A 301 2.79 -6.74 17.54
C TYR A 301 4.15 -6.58 16.84
N ALA A 302 4.73 -7.65 16.28
CA ALA A 302 6.02 -7.61 15.59
C ALA A 302 5.88 -7.45 14.07
N ASN A 303 4.67 -7.26 13.54
CA ASN A 303 4.41 -7.12 12.11
C ASN A 303 3.53 -5.92 11.77
N TYR A 304 3.53 -5.56 10.48
CA TYR A 304 2.63 -4.54 9.93
C TYR A 304 1.26 -5.14 9.61
N HIS A 305 0.22 -4.34 9.83
CA HIS A 305 -1.17 -4.79 9.73
C HIS A 305 -1.98 -3.91 8.79
N THR A 306 -2.93 -4.53 8.09
CA THR A 306 -3.94 -3.84 7.29
C THR A 306 -4.85 -2.99 8.18
N LEU A 307 -5.55 -2.00 7.59
CA LEU A 307 -6.50 -1.17 8.32
C LEU A 307 -7.62 -2.00 8.99
N SER A 308 -8.09 -3.07 8.34
CA SER A 308 -9.11 -3.96 8.89
C SER A 308 -8.62 -4.71 10.13
N GLU A 309 -7.37 -5.13 10.17
CA GLU A 309 -6.77 -5.80 11.32
C GLU A 309 -6.58 -4.81 12.48
N ILE A 310 -6.18 -3.56 12.20
CA ILE A 310 -6.13 -2.48 13.20
C ILE A 310 -7.51 -2.25 13.83
N TYR A 311 -8.57 -2.12 13.01
CA TYR A 311 -9.94 -1.92 13.53
C TYR A 311 -10.43 -3.13 14.33
N SER A 312 -10.12 -4.34 13.88
CA SER A 312 -10.46 -5.57 14.61
C SER A 312 -9.72 -5.66 15.95
N PHE A 313 -8.45 -5.25 16.00
CA PHE A 313 -7.70 -5.12 17.24
C PHE A 313 -8.34 -4.13 18.22
N GLN A 314 -8.77 -2.96 17.74
CA GLN A 314 -9.47 -1.98 18.58
C GLN A 314 -10.75 -2.57 19.20
N ASP A 315 -11.52 -3.34 18.43
CA ASP A 315 -12.73 -4.03 18.91
C ASP A 315 -12.40 -5.11 19.96
N MET A 316 -11.38 -5.92 19.73
CA MET A 316 -10.91 -6.92 20.71
C MET A 316 -10.46 -6.25 22.02
N LEU A 317 -9.67 -5.18 21.93
CA LEU A 317 -9.13 -4.49 23.11
C LEU A 317 -10.25 -3.90 23.98
N VAL A 318 -11.28 -3.32 23.36
CA VAL A 318 -12.47 -2.81 24.07
C VAL A 318 -13.26 -3.95 24.71
N ALA A 319 -13.49 -5.04 23.98
CA ALA A 319 -14.23 -6.19 24.49
C ALA A 319 -13.55 -6.84 25.71
N GLU A 320 -12.22 -6.88 25.70
CA GLU A 320 -11.41 -7.43 26.80
C GLU A 320 -11.29 -6.50 28.01
N ASN A 321 -11.42 -5.18 27.80
CA ASN A 321 -11.17 -4.16 28.84
C ASN A 321 -12.32 -3.14 28.98
N PRO A 322 -13.60 -3.57 29.09
CA PRO A 322 -14.76 -2.68 28.95
C PRO A 322 -14.89 -1.60 30.04
N ASN A 323 -14.22 -1.79 31.19
CA ASN A 323 -14.23 -0.82 32.30
C ASN A 323 -13.13 0.24 32.19
N LEU A 324 -12.19 0.08 31.25
CA LEU A 324 -11.05 0.98 31.07
C LEU A 324 -11.01 1.58 29.67
N VAL A 325 -11.38 0.81 28.65
CA VAL A 325 -11.23 1.17 27.24
C VAL A 325 -12.59 1.26 26.56
N SER A 326 -12.78 2.33 25.80
CA SER A 326 -13.93 2.50 24.89
C SER A 326 -13.44 3.00 23.53
N LYS A 327 -14.19 2.69 22.46
CA LYS A 327 -13.91 3.19 21.11
C LYS A 327 -14.91 4.30 20.77
N ILE A 328 -14.40 5.46 20.38
CA ILE A 328 -15.17 6.65 19.99
C ILE A 328 -14.95 6.87 18.50
N VAL A 329 -16.01 7.21 17.77
CA VAL A 329 -15.92 7.64 16.38
C VAL A 329 -16.03 9.16 16.35
N ILE A 330 -14.96 9.87 15.99
CA ILE A 330 -14.92 11.34 15.98
C ILE A 330 -15.34 11.96 14.64
N GLY A 331 -15.55 11.12 13.63
CA GLY A 331 -15.99 11.51 12.30
C GLY A 331 -15.74 10.41 11.28
N GLN A 332 -15.68 10.80 10.02
CA GLN A 332 -15.39 9.93 8.90
C GLN A 332 -14.32 10.57 8.02
N SER A 333 -13.47 9.75 7.42
CA SER A 333 -12.54 10.17 6.37
C SER A 333 -13.27 10.56 5.09
N TYR A 334 -12.53 11.07 4.10
CA TYR A 334 -13.12 11.45 2.82
C TYR A 334 -13.85 10.29 2.12
N GLU A 335 -13.27 9.09 2.12
CA GLU A 335 -13.85 7.88 1.54
C GLU A 335 -14.81 7.14 2.49
N GLY A 336 -15.22 7.78 3.60
CA GLY A 336 -16.27 7.29 4.49
C GLY A 336 -15.84 6.25 5.53
N ARG A 337 -14.53 6.11 5.80
CA ARG A 337 -14.03 5.22 6.86
C ARG A 337 -14.17 5.89 8.22
N PRO A 338 -14.54 5.16 9.29
CA PRO A 338 -14.69 5.75 10.61
C PRO A 338 -13.33 6.18 11.18
N LEU A 339 -13.28 7.38 11.77
CA LEU A 339 -12.12 7.89 12.50
C LEU A 339 -12.22 7.43 13.96
N ASN A 340 -11.58 6.29 14.25
CA ASN A 340 -11.68 5.57 15.52
C ASN A 340 -10.61 6.03 16.51
N VAL A 341 -11.05 6.47 17.68
CA VAL A 341 -10.20 6.86 18.81
C VAL A 341 -10.45 5.91 19.98
N LEU A 342 -9.39 5.32 20.53
CA LEU A 342 -9.46 4.59 21.79
C LEU A 342 -9.38 5.57 22.95
N LYS A 343 -10.37 5.55 23.84
CA LYS A 343 -10.37 6.28 25.11
C LYS A 343 -10.04 5.32 26.25
N PHE A 344 -8.96 5.61 26.97
CA PHE A 344 -8.58 4.96 28.23
C PHE A 344 -8.96 5.86 29.39
N SER A 345 -9.85 5.39 30.26
CA SER A 345 -10.41 6.19 31.35
C SER A 345 -10.89 5.32 32.50
N THR A 346 -10.74 5.83 33.71
CA THR A 346 -11.26 5.22 34.95
C THR A 346 -12.57 5.86 35.42
N GLY A 347 -13.24 6.61 34.53
CA GLY A 347 -14.51 7.29 34.80
C GLY A 347 -14.34 8.80 35.00
N GLY A 348 -15.35 9.46 35.56
CA GLY A 348 -15.40 10.92 35.68
C GLY A 348 -15.93 11.61 34.42
N SER A 349 -16.18 12.92 34.52
CA SER A 349 -16.69 13.74 33.41
C SER A 349 -15.69 14.85 33.09
N ASN A 350 -15.38 15.01 31.79
CA ASN A 350 -14.48 16.03 31.26
C ASN A 350 -13.14 16.16 32.02
N ARG A 351 -12.49 15.02 32.30
CA ARG A 351 -11.20 14.99 32.99
C ARG A 351 -10.11 15.61 32.12
N PRO A 352 -9.03 16.15 32.73
CA PRO A 352 -7.83 16.52 31.99
C PRO A 352 -7.37 15.33 31.14
N ALA A 353 -7.02 15.56 29.88
CA ALA A 353 -6.73 14.48 28.94
C ALA A 353 -5.39 14.62 28.23
N ILE A 354 -4.86 13.50 27.77
CA ILE A 354 -3.70 13.43 26.88
C ILE A 354 -4.18 12.87 25.54
N TRP A 355 -3.84 13.54 24.45
CA TRP A 355 -4.09 13.06 23.09
C TRP A 355 -2.81 12.52 22.47
N ILE A 356 -2.90 11.35 21.83
CA ILE A 356 -1.83 10.73 21.05
C ILE A 356 -2.42 10.31 19.70
N ASP A 357 -1.79 10.70 18.60
CA ASP A 357 -2.12 10.21 17.26
C ASP A 357 -0.92 9.63 16.54
N THR A 358 -1.20 8.65 15.68
CA THR A 358 -0.22 8.01 14.79
C THR A 358 -0.76 7.95 13.36
N GLY A 359 0.15 7.97 12.38
CA GLY A 359 -0.22 7.65 11.00
C GLY A 359 -1.04 8.73 10.30
N ILE A 360 -0.88 10.00 10.68
CA ILE A 360 -1.45 11.12 9.92
C ILE A 360 -0.85 11.18 8.50
N HIS A 361 0.43 10.81 8.33
CA HIS A 361 0.97 10.43 7.03
C HIS A 361 0.94 8.92 6.87
N SER A 362 0.44 8.48 5.74
CA SER A 362 0.05 7.09 5.55
C SER A 362 1.22 6.12 5.35
N ARG A 363 2.31 6.54 4.68
CA ARG A 363 3.51 5.71 4.46
C ARG A 363 4.35 5.41 5.72
N GLU A 364 4.09 6.09 6.84
CA GLU A 364 4.91 6.05 8.06
C GLU A 364 4.52 4.86 8.97
N TRP A 365 4.48 3.64 8.42
CA TRP A 365 3.86 2.44 9.00
C TRP A 365 4.29 2.07 10.43
N VAL A 366 5.53 2.40 10.83
CA VAL A 366 6.01 2.15 12.20
C VAL A 366 5.20 2.93 13.24
N THR A 367 4.58 4.05 12.87
CA THR A 367 3.75 4.86 13.78
C THR A 367 2.47 4.12 14.16
N GLN A 368 1.70 3.61 13.19
CA GLN A 368 0.47 2.85 13.44
C GLN A 368 0.78 1.55 14.19
N ALA A 369 1.86 0.85 13.81
CA ALA A 369 2.31 -0.36 14.49
C ALA A 369 2.68 -0.09 15.96
N SER A 370 3.38 1.01 16.23
CA SER A 370 3.68 1.45 17.60
C SER A 370 2.39 1.84 18.36
N GLY A 371 1.43 2.47 17.70
CA GLY A 371 0.11 2.78 18.25
C GLY A 371 -0.66 1.55 18.76
N LEU A 372 -0.65 0.45 18.01
CA LEU A 372 -1.21 -0.85 18.45
C LEU A 372 -0.52 -1.35 19.73
N TRP A 373 0.82 -1.28 19.76
CA TRP A 373 1.62 -1.71 20.90
C TRP A 373 1.35 -0.83 22.14
N PHE A 374 1.29 0.50 21.98
CA PHE A 374 0.96 1.43 23.07
C PHE A 374 -0.40 1.12 23.67
N ALA A 375 -1.42 0.88 22.83
CA ALA A 375 -2.76 0.54 23.29
C ALA A 375 -2.76 -0.70 24.19
N LYS A 376 -2.02 -1.75 23.79
CA LYS A 376 -1.85 -2.96 24.61
C LYS A 376 -1.03 -2.71 25.87
N LYS A 377 0.01 -1.88 25.77
CA LYS A 377 0.88 -1.51 26.89
C LYS A 377 0.10 -0.81 27.99
N ILE A 378 -0.77 0.15 27.62
CA ILE A 378 -1.62 0.89 28.57
C ILE A 378 -2.48 -0.06 29.40
N VAL A 379 -3.22 -0.99 28.76
CA VAL A 379 -4.09 -1.91 29.51
C VAL A 379 -3.30 -2.93 30.33
N THR A 380 -2.12 -3.32 29.86
CA THR A 380 -1.30 -4.36 30.52
C THR A 380 -0.64 -3.81 31.79
N ASP A 381 -0.24 -2.54 31.77
CA ASP A 381 0.48 -1.88 32.85
C ASP A 381 -0.43 -1.14 33.84
N TYR A 382 -1.67 -0.79 33.47
CA TYR A 382 -2.61 -0.19 34.40
C TYR A 382 -2.88 -1.12 35.60
N GLY A 383 -2.70 -0.61 36.82
CA GLY A 383 -2.74 -1.37 38.07
C GLY A 383 -1.43 -2.08 38.44
N LYS A 384 -0.39 -2.02 37.59
CA LYS A 384 0.95 -2.59 37.83
C LYS A 384 2.03 -1.50 37.89
N ASP A 385 2.08 -0.62 36.88
CA ASP A 385 2.96 0.54 36.87
C ASP A 385 2.32 1.68 37.66
N SER A 386 3.00 2.15 38.72
CA SER A 386 2.44 3.16 39.62
C SER A 386 2.25 4.52 38.96
N ALA A 387 3.12 4.91 38.02
CA ALA A 387 3.05 6.22 37.36
C ALA A 387 1.89 6.25 36.36
N LEU A 388 1.80 5.24 35.49
CA LEU A 388 0.68 5.09 34.55
C LEU A 388 -0.65 4.97 35.28
N THR A 389 -0.69 4.20 36.37
CA THR A 389 -1.89 4.07 37.20
C THR A 389 -2.31 5.41 37.80
N ALA A 390 -1.36 6.22 38.29
CA ALA A 390 -1.65 7.56 38.79
C ALA A 390 -2.15 8.50 37.68
N ILE A 391 -1.56 8.43 36.49
CA ILE A 391 -2.00 9.17 35.31
C ILE A 391 -3.44 8.78 34.97
N LEU A 392 -3.75 7.50 34.74
CA LEU A 392 -5.09 7.04 34.36
C LEU A 392 -6.14 7.18 35.46
N ASN A 393 -5.74 7.33 36.73
CA ASN A 393 -6.67 7.65 37.82
C ASN A 393 -7.07 9.12 37.87
N ASN A 394 -6.30 10.03 37.25
CA ASN A 394 -6.56 11.47 37.27
C ASN A 394 -6.82 12.08 35.88
N MET A 395 -6.32 11.46 34.82
CA MET A 395 -6.44 11.90 33.43
C MET A 395 -7.04 10.82 32.52
N ASP A 396 -7.60 11.24 31.40
CA ASP A 396 -7.99 10.35 30.29
C ASP A 396 -6.85 10.31 29.24
N ILE A 397 -6.67 9.18 28.54
CA ILE A 397 -5.79 9.10 27.36
C ILE A 397 -6.66 8.80 26.14
N PHE A 398 -6.52 9.59 25.09
CA PHE A 398 -7.10 9.36 23.76
C PHE A 398 -6.00 8.95 22.80
N LEU A 399 -6.18 7.82 22.11
CA LEU A 399 -5.23 7.28 21.14
C LEU A 399 -5.91 7.04 19.80
N GLU A 400 -5.52 7.79 18.78
CA GLU A 400 -5.94 7.60 17.39
C GLU A 400 -4.85 6.87 16.60
N ILE A 401 -5.06 5.57 16.32
CA ILE A 401 -4.02 4.72 15.72
C ILE A 401 -3.85 4.98 14.21
N ALA A 402 -4.92 5.30 13.50
CA ALA A 402 -4.91 5.49 12.06
C ALA A 402 -5.61 6.81 11.71
N THR A 403 -4.90 7.92 11.88
CA THR A 403 -5.45 9.27 11.67
C THR A 403 -5.75 9.58 10.20
N ASN A 404 -5.03 8.97 9.25
CA ASN A 404 -5.32 9.04 7.82
C ASN A 404 -5.65 7.65 7.26
N PRO A 405 -6.86 7.11 7.54
CA PRO A 405 -7.19 5.73 7.19
C PRO A 405 -7.31 5.50 5.68
N ASP A 406 -7.72 6.52 4.90
CA ASP A 406 -7.83 6.41 3.44
C ASP A 406 -6.45 6.30 2.79
N GLY A 407 -5.52 7.18 3.20
CA GLY A 407 -4.13 7.08 2.78
C GLY A 407 -3.52 5.77 3.23
N TYR A 408 -3.74 5.35 4.48
CA TYR A 408 -3.16 4.10 4.99
C TYR A 408 -3.66 2.89 4.20
N TYR A 409 -4.96 2.80 3.94
CA TYR A 409 -5.51 1.77 3.05
C TYR A 409 -4.85 1.81 1.66
N PHE A 410 -4.69 3.00 1.07
CA PHE A 410 -4.05 3.19 -0.23
C PHE A 410 -2.58 2.75 -0.26
N THR A 411 -1.85 2.85 0.86
CA THR A 411 -0.47 2.33 0.94
C THR A 411 -0.37 0.81 0.94
N HIS A 412 -1.41 0.11 1.39
CA HIS A 412 -1.48 -1.35 1.37
C HIS A 412 -1.92 -1.90 0.02
N THR A 413 -2.83 -1.19 -0.65
CA THR A 413 -3.38 -1.64 -1.94
C THR A 413 -2.56 -1.12 -3.11
N SER A 414 -2.24 0.17 -3.15
CA SER A 414 -1.90 0.86 -4.40
C SER A 414 -0.48 1.42 -4.41
N ASP A 415 -0.21 2.41 -3.57
CA ASP A 415 1.04 3.16 -3.56
C ASP A 415 1.61 3.20 -2.14
N ARG A 416 2.58 2.32 -1.87
CA ARG A 416 3.24 2.20 -0.57
C ARG A 416 3.95 3.48 -0.13
N MET A 417 4.28 4.38 -1.06
CA MET A 417 4.93 5.67 -0.80
C MET A 417 3.94 6.82 -0.62
N TRP A 418 2.63 6.57 -0.65
CA TRP A 418 1.61 7.60 -0.49
C TRP A 418 1.65 8.22 0.91
N ARG A 419 1.61 9.55 0.97
CA ARG A 419 1.69 10.33 2.22
C ARG A 419 0.35 10.96 2.60
N LYS A 420 -0.31 11.59 1.63
CA LYS A 420 -1.42 12.54 1.78
C LYS A 420 -2.77 11.88 2.10
N THR A 421 -3.82 12.69 2.28
CA THR A 421 -5.22 12.23 2.25
C THR A 421 -5.62 11.73 0.84
N ARG A 422 -6.88 11.32 0.64
CA ARG A 422 -7.37 10.79 -0.66
C ARG A 422 -8.46 11.65 -1.33
N LYS A 423 -8.71 12.85 -0.82
CA LYS A 423 -9.66 13.79 -1.40
C LYS A 423 -9.22 14.26 -2.80
N PRO A 424 -10.05 14.16 -3.85
CA PRO A 424 -9.74 14.69 -5.18
C PRO A 424 -9.57 16.22 -5.15
N ASN A 425 -8.58 16.73 -5.87
CA ASN A 425 -8.38 18.18 -6.03
C ASN A 425 -9.03 18.66 -7.34
N PRO A 426 -10.10 19.49 -7.30
CA PRO A 426 -10.81 19.92 -8.50
C PRO A 426 -9.88 20.62 -9.51
N GLY A 427 -9.94 20.19 -10.78
CA GLY A 427 -9.12 20.76 -11.86
C GLY A 427 -7.71 20.17 -11.98
N TYR A 428 -7.34 19.21 -11.14
CA TYR A 428 -6.06 18.51 -11.19
C TYR A 428 -6.27 16.99 -11.24
N SER A 429 -5.30 16.26 -11.80
CA SER A 429 -5.27 14.79 -11.76
C SER A 429 -4.80 14.23 -10.42
N CYS A 430 -4.25 15.07 -9.56
CA CYS A 430 -3.64 14.67 -8.30
C CYS A 430 -4.63 14.69 -7.13
N TYR A 431 -4.45 13.77 -6.20
CA TYR A 431 -5.30 13.59 -5.04
C TYR A 431 -4.58 14.00 -3.77
N GLY A 432 -5.36 14.32 -2.76
CA GLY A 432 -4.90 14.50 -1.39
C GLY A 432 -4.28 15.86 -1.10
N VAL A 433 -4.36 16.19 0.17
CA VAL A 433 -3.72 17.31 0.86
C VAL A 433 -2.74 16.71 1.86
N ASP A 434 -1.63 17.38 2.15
CA ASP A 434 -0.77 17.03 3.28
C ASP A 434 -1.54 17.35 4.58
N PRO A 435 -1.99 16.33 5.34
CA PRO A 435 -2.80 16.56 6.54
C PRO A 435 -2.02 17.29 7.65
N ASN A 436 -0.68 17.30 7.62
CA ASN A 436 0.16 18.07 8.54
C ASN A 436 0.64 19.40 7.93
N ARG A 437 -0.06 19.91 6.91
CA ARG A 437 -0.01 21.30 6.41
C ARG A 437 -1.37 21.98 6.41
N ASN A 438 -2.42 21.26 6.82
CA ASN A 438 -3.81 21.70 6.71
C ASN A 438 -4.35 22.36 7.99
N TRP A 439 -3.54 22.52 9.04
CA TRP A 439 -3.99 23.12 10.30
C TRP A 439 -3.97 24.64 10.28
N ASN A 440 -4.86 25.28 11.04
CA ASN A 440 -4.95 26.74 11.11
C ASN A 440 -3.88 27.37 12.03
N ALA A 441 -2.60 27.09 11.76
CA ALA A 441 -1.45 27.69 12.44
C ALA A 441 -0.40 28.07 11.39
N GLY A 442 -0.35 29.37 11.04
CA GLY A 442 0.46 29.83 9.91
C GLY A 442 0.05 29.23 8.56
N PHE A 443 -1.19 28.77 8.38
CA PHE A 443 -1.67 28.11 7.17
C PHE A 443 -1.29 28.87 5.87
N GLY A 444 -0.69 28.18 4.90
CA GLY A 444 -0.30 28.75 3.61
C GLY A 444 0.96 29.64 3.64
N LEU A 445 1.61 29.81 4.79
CA LEU A 445 2.93 30.44 4.90
C LEU A 445 4.05 29.53 4.37
N PRO A 446 5.31 30.00 4.24
CA PRO A 446 6.42 29.16 3.79
C PRO A 446 6.55 27.86 4.60
N GLY A 447 6.96 26.78 3.92
CA GLY A 447 7.01 25.44 4.48
C GLY A 447 5.87 24.51 4.03
N ALA A 448 4.97 25.01 3.18
CA ALA A 448 3.95 24.24 2.47
C ALA A 448 3.86 24.68 1.00
N SER A 449 3.31 23.82 0.14
CA SER A 449 3.07 24.13 -1.26
C SER A 449 1.59 24.49 -1.51
N SER A 450 1.35 25.43 -2.42
CA SER A 450 0.00 25.72 -2.94
C SER A 450 -0.35 24.89 -4.18
N TYR A 451 0.60 24.12 -4.71
CA TYR A 451 0.41 23.28 -5.89
C TYR A 451 -0.24 21.94 -5.53
N PRO A 452 -1.44 21.59 -6.03
CA PRO A 452 -2.19 20.41 -5.56
C PRO A 452 -1.51 19.05 -5.77
N CYS A 453 -0.60 18.96 -6.73
CA CYS A 453 0.18 17.73 -6.97
C CYS A 453 1.39 17.58 -6.04
N SER A 454 1.76 18.62 -5.28
CA SER A 454 2.86 18.55 -4.33
C SER A 454 2.53 17.61 -3.16
N GLU A 455 3.54 16.91 -2.66
CA GLU A 455 3.46 16.11 -1.42
C GLU A 455 3.23 16.97 -0.17
N THR A 456 3.56 18.27 -0.23
CA THR A 456 3.35 19.22 0.88
C THR A 456 2.22 20.21 0.58
N TYR A 457 1.27 19.84 -0.29
CA TYR A 457 0.12 20.67 -0.62
C TYR A 457 -0.72 20.97 0.63
N HIS A 458 -0.90 22.25 0.99
CA HIS A 458 -1.63 22.65 2.20
C HIS A 458 -3.16 22.52 2.08
N GLY A 459 -3.70 22.33 0.89
CA GLY A 459 -5.15 22.29 0.66
C GLY A 459 -5.75 23.67 0.36
N PRO A 460 -7.03 23.74 -0.02
CA PRO A 460 -7.68 24.98 -0.42
C PRO A 460 -7.94 25.96 0.74
N SER A 461 -8.01 25.46 1.97
CA SER A 461 -8.22 26.24 3.19
C SER A 461 -7.80 25.43 4.42
N ALA A 462 -7.52 26.09 5.54
CA ALA A 462 -7.26 25.39 6.79
C ALA A 462 -8.46 24.51 7.19
N HIS A 463 -8.18 23.31 7.68
CA HIS A 463 -9.13 22.26 8.07
C HIS A 463 -10.06 21.83 6.93
N SER A 464 -9.59 21.87 5.68
CA SER A 464 -10.35 21.36 4.52
C SER A 464 -10.49 19.85 4.51
N GLU A 465 -9.60 19.13 5.19
CA GLU A 465 -9.59 17.67 5.26
C GLU A 465 -10.46 17.20 6.42
N SER A 466 -11.37 16.26 6.14
CA SER A 466 -12.31 15.70 7.11
C SER A 466 -11.61 15.11 8.33
N GLU A 467 -10.48 14.44 8.08
CA GLU A 467 -9.60 13.81 9.05
C GLU A 467 -9.09 14.85 10.07
N VAL A 468 -8.52 15.96 9.55
CA VAL A 468 -8.02 17.08 10.38
C VAL A 468 -9.18 17.79 11.08
N LYS A 469 -10.27 18.05 10.36
CA LYS A 469 -11.45 18.75 10.89
C LYS A 469 -12.09 18.01 12.05
N SER A 470 -12.14 16.68 12.01
CA SER A 470 -12.65 15.84 13.09
C SER A 470 -11.83 15.96 14.37
N ILE A 471 -10.50 16.00 14.28
CA ILE A 471 -9.65 16.20 15.45
C ILE A 471 -9.83 17.62 16.00
N VAL A 472 -9.88 18.63 15.12
CA VAL A 472 -10.14 20.03 15.52
C VAL A 472 -11.45 20.17 16.30
N ASP A 473 -12.52 19.55 15.81
CA ASP A 473 -13.83 19.57 16.46
C ASP A 473 -13.81 18.80 17.78
N PHE A 474 -13.13 17.66 17.84
CA PHE A 474 -12.96 16.89 19.07
C PHE A 474 -12.19 17.68 20.13
N VAL A 475 -11.04 18.25 19.78
CA VAL A 475 -10.19 19.03 20.70
C VAL A 475 -10.96 20.22 21.27
N LYS A 476 -11.65 20.97 20.41
CA LYS A 476 -12.45 22.13 20.82
C LYS A 476 -13.65 21.75 21.68
N SER A 477 -14.35 20.66 21.35
CA SER A 477 -15.52 20.21 22.11
C SER A 477 -15.14 19.60 23.47
N HIS A 478 -14.01 18.88 23.54
CA HIS A 478 -13.49 18.37 24.80
C HIS A 478 -13.01 19.51 25.71
N GLY A 479 -12.21 20.45 25.19
CA GLY A 479 -11.80 21.66 25.90
C GLY A 479 -10.85 21.46 27.09
N ASN A 480 -10.56 20.23 27.50
CA ASN A 480 -9.69 19.91 28.64
C ASN A 480 -8.51 18.98 28.30
N ILE A 481 -8.01 19.02 27.06
CA ILE A 481 -6.79 18.30 26.66
C ILE A 481 -5.57 19.11 27.12
N LYS A 482 -4.63 18.46 27.81
CA LYS A 482 -3.45 19.08 28.44
C LYS A 482 -2.15 18.79 27.69
N ALA A 483 -2.04 17.63 27.05
CA ALA A 483 -0.94 17.29 26.17
C ALA A 483 -1.46 16.73 24.84
N PHE A 484 -0.75 17.03 23.77
CA PHE A 484 -1.05 16.54 22.43
C PHE A 484 0.24 16.06 21.77
N ILE A 485 0.29 14.77 21.41
CA ILE A 485 1.49 14.12 20.89
C ILE A 485 1.17 13.50 19.52
N SER A 486 1.70 14.09 18.45
CA SER A 486 1.51 13.59 17.08
C SER A 486 2.77 12.86 16.59
N ILE A 487 2.64 11.58 16.26
CA ILE A 487 3.78 10.68 16.03
C ILE A 487 3.94 10.38 14.54
N HIS A 488 5.14 10.69 14.03
CA HIS A 488 5.60 10.52 12.66
C HIS A 488 6.79 9.57 12.56
N ALA A 489 7.17 9.23 11.33
CA ALA A 489 8.49 8.66 11.02
C ALA A 489 8.96 9.20 9.67
N TYR A 490 10.26 9.33 9.41
CA TYR A 490 11.41 8.93 10.21
C TYR A 490 12.32 10.14 10.42
N SER A 491 13.22 10.06 11.41
CA SER A 491 14.43 10.91 11.54
C SER A 491 15.05 10.84 12.95
N GLN A 492 14.38 10.18 13.91
CA GLN A 492 14.75 10.20 15.33
C GLN A 492 14.79 11.63 15.89
N MET A 493 13.63 12.28 15.95
CA MET A 493 13.47 13.64 16.49
C MET A 493 12.31 13.72 17.49
N LEU A 494 12.44 14.56 18.52
CA LEU A 494 11.33 14.97 19.39
C LEU A 494 11.24 16.49 19.38
N MET A 495 10.19 17.01 18.77
CA MET A 495 10.06 18.44 18.51
C MET A 495 8.85 19.04 19.22
N TYR A 496 8.92 20.33 19.47
CA TYR A 496 7.81 21.15 19.99
C TYR A 496 7.64 22.39 19.09
N PRO A 497 6.56 23.18 19.25
CA PRO A 497 6.34 24.37 18.43
C PRO A 497 7.44 25.45 18.57
N TYR A 498 7.63 26.35 17.62
CA TYR A 498 6.89 26.45 16.36
C TYR A 498 7.62 25.83 15.17
N GLY A 499 6.86 25.40 14.17
CA GLY A 499 7.34 25.05 12.84
C GLY A 499 7.25 26.22 11.85
N TYR A 500 6.18 27.02 11.90
CA TYR A 500 5.93 28.03 10.86
C TYR A 500 6.71 29.35 11.06
N THR A 501 7.24 29.60 12.26
CA THR A 501 7.90 30.85 12.64
C THR A 501 9.14 30.62 13.50
N THR A 502 10.11 31.52 13.40
CA THR A 502 11.33 31.52 14.24
C THR A 502 11.09 32.10 15.63
N THR A 503 9.93 32.73 15.87
CA THR A 503 9.58 33.24 17.20
C THR A 503 9.44 32.08 18.18
N PRO A 504 10.18 32.07 19.31
CA PRO A 504 10.01 31.07 20.34
C PRO A 504 8.60 30.99 20.93
N VAL A 505 8.19 29.78 21.30
CA VAL A 505 7.05 29.56 22.21
C VAL A 505 7.31 30.20 23.57
N LYS A 506 6.27 30.76 24.21
CA LYS A 506 6.36 31.33 25.57
C LYS A 506 6.93 30.34 26.60
N ASP A 507 6.64 29.05 26.45
CA ASP A 507 7.03 27.98 27.38
C ASP A 507 8.32 27.25 26.96
N GLN A 508 9.17 27.85 26.09
CA GLN A 508 10.33 27.17 25.48
C GLN A 508 11.23 26.46 26.49
N ALA A 509 11.56 27.11 27.60
CA ALA A 509 12.48 26.54 28.59
C ALA A 509 11.96 25.24 29.20
N GLU A 510 10.66 25.19 29.53
CA GLU A 510 10.04 23.99 30.08
C GLU A 510 9.88 22.91 29.01
N LEU A 511 9.41 23.28 27.81
CA LEU A 511 9.21 22.31 26.74
C LEU A 511 10.52 21.67 26.28
N HIS A 512 11.60 22.45 26.25
CA HIS A 512 12.93 21.98 25.89
C HIS A 512 13.52 21.05 26.95
N ALA A 513 13.41 21.41 28.24
CA ALA A 513 13.90 20.57 29.34
C ALA A 513 13.13 19.24 29.41
N LEU A 514 11.82 19.26 29.18
CA LEU A 514 11.00 18.06 29.14
C LEU A 514 11.34 17.18 27.92
N ALA A 515 11.57 17.77 26.73
CA ALA A 515 12.03 17.03 25.56
C ALA A 515 13.39 16.35 25.81
N GLN A 516 14.33 17.06 26.43
CA GLN A 516 15.63 16.51 26.81
C GLN A 516 15.47 15.31 27.75
N LYS A 517 14.61 15.42 28.78
CA LYS A 517 14.32 14.30 29.69
C LYS A 517 13.74 13.11 28.94
N ALA A 518 12.71 13.34 28.12
CA ALA A 518 12.04 12.28 27.37
C ALA A 518 13.00 11.54 26.43
N ILE A 519 13.89 12.25 25.74
CA ILE A 519 14.92 11.63 24.89
C ILE A 519 16.01 10.91 25.71
N THR A 520 16.36 11.41 26.89
CA THR A 520 17.29 10.72 27.79
C THR A 520 16.70 9.38 28.25
N ASP A 521 15.41 9.37 28.59
CA ASP A 521 14.70 8.15 29.01
C ASP A 521 14.57 7.16 27.84
N LEU A 522 14.24 7.63 26.63
CA LEU A 522 14.21 6.81 25.39
C LEU A 522 15.57 6.15 25.13
N ALA A 523 16.63 6.95 25.13
CA ALA A 523 17.98 6.47 24.83
C ALA A 523 18.50 5.44 25.85
N SER A 524 17.91 5.40 27.06
CA SER A 524 18.33 4.46 28.11
C SER A 524 18.10 2.98 27.76
N LEU A 525 17.15 2.69 26.85
CA LEU A 525 16.79 1.31 26.52
C LEU A 525 17.71 0.70 25.46
N TYR A 526 17.88 1.39 24.33
CA TYR A 526 18.63 0.87 23.17
C TYR A 526 19.79 1.77 22.72
N GLY A 527 20.05 2.89 23.39
CA GLY A 527 21.08 3.86 22.98
C GLY A 527 20.69 4.69 21.76
N THR A 528 19.44 4.61 21.31
CA THR A 528 18.94 5.34 20.13
C THR A 528 18.99 6.84 20.37
N ARG A 529 19.64 7.56 19.47
CA ARG A 529 19.90 8.99 19.63
C ARG A 529 18.87 9.81 18.88
N TYR A 530 18.13 10.64 19.61
CA TYR A 530 17.19 11.59 19.03
C TYR A 530 17.71 13.02 19.13
N ARG A 531 17.40 13.84 18.13
CA ARG A 531 17.51 15.31 18.21
C ARG A 531 16.23 15.88 18.84
N TYR A 532 16.33 17.02 19.51
CA TYR A 532 15.15 17.67 20.09
C TYR A 532 15.27 19.20 20.08
N GLY A 533 14.14 19.89 20.11
CA GLY A 533 14.06 21.35 19.96
C GLY A 533 12.77 21.82 19.28
N SER A 534 12.67 23.09 18.89
CA SER A 534 11.52 23.54 18.11
C SER A 534 11.58 22.99 16.69
N ILE A 535 10.43 22.72 16.07
CA ILE A 535 10.34 22.15 14.71
C ILE A 535 11.24 22.90 13.73
N ILE A 536 11.11 24.23 13.65
CA ILE A 536 11.88 25.05 12.69
C ILE A 536 13.40 24.94 12.84
N ASN A 537 13.90 24.69 14.05
CA ASN A 537 15.33 24.64 14.35
C ASN A 537 15.91 23.21 14.25
N VAL A 538 15.07 22.19 14.43
CA VAL A 538 15.49 20.79 14.40
C VAL A 538 15.37 20.21 13.00
N ILE A 539 14.23 20.44 12.34
CA ILE A 539 13.94 19.93 11.01
C ILE A 539 14.00 21.09 10.00
N TYR A 540 12.92 21.82 9.78
CA TYR A 540 12.83 22.92 8.81
C TYR A 540 11.57 23.76 9.08
N GLN A 541 11.44 24.91 8.43
CA GLN A 541 10.22 25.72 8.48
C GLN A 541 9.05 24.99 7.84
N ALA A 542 8.00 24.70 8.61
CA ALA A 542 6.81 23.98 8.18
C ALA A 542 5.56 24.71 8.67
N SER A 543 4.68 25.09 7.75
CA SER A 543 3.44 25.83 8.08
C SER A 543 2.22 24.91 8.17
N GLY A 544 1.23 25.29 8.98
CA GLY A 544 -0.02 24.55 9.11
C GLY A 544 0.13 23.17 9.77
N SER A 545 1.05 23.03 10.71
CA SER A 545 1.30 21.76 11.42
C SER A 545 0.37 21.54 12.62
N THR A 546 0.16 20.26 12.97
CA THR A 546 -0.71 19.83 14.07
C THR A 546 -0.34 20.51 15.40
N VAL A 547 0.93 20.40 15.79
CA VAL A 547 1.36 20.80 17.14
C VAL A 547 1.50 22.31 17.31
N ASP A 548 1.73 23.05 16.22
CA ASP A 548 1.66 24.51 16.23
C ASP A 548 0.22 24.95 16.56
N TRP A 549 -0.78 24.32 15.91
CA TRP A 549 -2.18 24.63 16.14
C TRP A 549 -2.64 24.27 17.55
N THR A 550 -2.31 23.08 18.05
CA THR A 550 -2.72 22.64 19.39
C THR A 550 -2.13 23.53 20.49
N TYR A 551 -0.87 23.97 20.32
CA TYR A 551 -0.24 24.93 21.22
C TYR A 551 -0.92 26.30 21.18
N GLU A 552 -1.29 26.80 19.99
CA GLU A 552 -2.08 28.02 19.84
C GLU A 552 -3.50 27.90 20.43
N GLN A 553 -4.05 26.70 20.54
CA GLN A 553 -5.31 26.45 21.27
C GLN A 553 -5.12 26.39 22.80
N GLY A 554 -3.89 26.55 23.31
CA GLY A 554 -3.58 26.53 24.74
C GLY A 554 -3.17 25.17 25.29
N ILE A 555 -2.97 24.15 24.45
CA ILE A 555 -2.43 22.85 24.86
C ILE A 555 -0.90 22.97 24.94
N LYS A 556 -0.38 23.40 26.08
CA LYS A 556 1.05 23.75 26.21
C LYS A 556 2.01 22.59 25.94
N TYR A 557 1.72 21.36 26.38
CA TYR A 557 2.52 20.16 26.10
C TYR A 557 2.17 19.57 24.72
N SER A 558 2.43 20.34 23.67
CA SER A 558 2.29 19.89 22.28
C SER A 558 3.64 19.43 21.73
N TYR A 559 3.74 18.16 21.35
CA TYR A 559 4.98 17.53 20.88
C TYR A 559 4.74 16.70 19.62
N THR A 560 5.77 16.59 18.79
CA THR A 560 5.78 15.67 17.66
C THR A 560 7.02 14.79 17.67
N PHE A 561 6.84 13.51 17.41
CA PHE A 561 7.94 12.55 17.27
C PHE A 561 8.20 12.29 15.79
N GLU A 562 9.46 12.16 15.40
CA GLU A 562 9.90 11.44 14.20
C GLU A 562 10.61 10.18 14.68
N LEU A 563 10.03 9.01 14.46
CA LEU A 563 10.55 7.73 14.96
C LEU A 563 11.78 7.25 14.17
N ARG A 564 12.17 6.00 14.40
CA ARG A 564 13.23 5.33 13.65
C ARG A 564 12.92 5.28 12.14
N ASP A 565 13.93 5.23 11.29
CA ASP A 565 15.37 5.31 11.58
C ASP A 565 15.94 6.68 11.18
N THR A 566 17.22 6.73 10.78
CA THR A 566 17.86 7.93 10.22
C THR A 566 18.10 7.80 8.71
N GLY A 567 17.30 6.97 8.04
CA GLY A 567 17.18 6.83 6.58
C GLY A 567 17.78 5.55 5.99
N SER A 568 18.34 4.64 6.78
CA SER A 568 18.82 3.34 6.25
C SER A 568 17.71 2.54 5.58
N TYR A 569 16.51 2.64 6.15
CA TYR A 569 15.27 2.10 5.60
C TYR A 569 14.21 3.18 5.38
N GLY A 570 14.29 4.30 6.12
CA GLY A 570 13.32 5.38 6.04
C GLY A 570 11.91 4.89 6.38
N PHE A 571 10.98 5.02 5.43
CA PHE A 571 9.59 4.57 5.60
C PHE A 571 9.40 3.05 5.51
N LEU A 572 10.43 2.30 5.10
CA LEU A 572 10.41 0.85 4.89
C LEU A 572 11.11 0.11 6.04
N LEU A 573 10.94 0.59 7.26
CA LEU A 573 11.60 0.05 8.44
C LEU A 573 11.25 -1.44 8.60
N PRO A 574 12.23 -2.35 8.79
CA PRO A 574 11.95 -3.78 8.93
C PRO A 574 11.04 -4.08 10.12
N ALA A 575 10.09 -5.00 9.96
CA ALA A 575 9.10 -5.37 10.98
C ALA A 575 9.72 -5.73 12.35
N LYS A 576 10.90 -6.37 12.35
CA LYS A 576 11.70 -6.67 13.56
C LYS A 576 12.09 -5.45 14.41
N GLN A 577 11.99 -4.22 13.87
CA GLN A 577 12.25 -2.98 14.60
C GLN A 577 10.99 -2.33 15.17
N ILE A 578 9.79 -2.86 14.91
CA ILE A 578 8.53 -2.31 15.43
C ILE A 578 8.55 -2.29 16.97
N ILE A 579 8.74 -3.46 17.60
CA ILE A 579 8.74 -3.58 19.06
C ILE A 579 9.86 -2.74 19.70
N PRO A 580 11.14 -2.80 19.25
CA PRO A 580 12.17 -1.93 19.79
C PRO A 580 11.85 -0.42 19.70
N THR A 581 11.24 0.01 18.59
CA THR A 581 10.83 1.40 18.38
C THR A 581 9.69 1.78 19.35
N ALA A 582 8.70 0.91 19.51
CA ALA A 582 7.59 1.14 20.43
C ALA A 582 8.05 1.20 21.89
N GLU A 583 8.89 0.25 22.33
CA GLU A 583 9.37 0.19 23.71
C GLU A 583 10.17 1.41 24.14
N GLU A 584 11.11 1.88 23.31
CA GLU A 584 11.90 3.08 23.64
C GLU A 584 11.06 4.35 23.59
N THR A 585 10.15 4.45 22.62
CA THR A 585 9.24 5.60 22.49
C THR A 585 8.28 5.66 23.68
N TRP A 586 7.86 4.52 24.22
CA TRP A 586 7.02 4.46 25.40
C TRP A 586 7.66 5.11 26.63
N LEU A 587 8.99 4.99 26.80
CA LEU A 587 9.70 5.67 27.88
C LEU A 587 9.63 7.19 27.75
N ALA A 588 9.79 7.71 26.53
CA ALA A 588 9.61 9.14 26.27
C ALA A 588 8.16 9.59 26.49
N LEU A 589 7.18 8.83 25.99
CA LEU A 589 5.75 9.11 26.21
C LEU A 589 5.43 9.15 27.71
N MET A 590 5.89 8.18 28.49
CA MET A 590 5.71 8.16 29.94
C MET A 590 6.31 9.40 30.62
N ALA A 591 7.47 9.89 30.18
CA ALA A 591 8.05 11.12 30.70
C ALA A 591 7.17 12.35 30.41
N LEU A 592 6.61 12.46 29.21
CA LEU A 592 5.71 13.55 28.83
C LEU A 592 4.38 13.49 29.61
N MET A 593 3.80 12.29 29.73
CA MET A 593 2.53 12.08 30.41
C MET A 593 2.64 12.30 31.92
N ASP A 594 3.72 11.80 32.56
CA ASP A 594 3.97 12.00 33.99
C ASP A 594 4.21 13.47 34.33
N HIS A 595 4.95 14.20 33.48
CA HIS A 595 5.12 15.65 33.63
C HIS A 595 3.79 16.39 33.50
N THR A 596 2.97 16.01 32.52
CA THR A 596 1.63 16.59 32.31
C THR A 596 0.73 16.37 33.53
N TYR A 597 0.71 15.16 34.07
CA TYR A 597 -0.04 14.81 35.27
C TYR A 597 0.38 15.63 36.50
N LYS A 598 1.69 15.84 36.68
CA LYS A 598 2.24 16.61 37.80
C LYS A 598 2.08 18.13 37.66
N ASN A 599 1.80 18.61 36.46
CA ASN A 599 1.67 20.03 36.15
C ASN A 599 0.36 20.33 35.39
N PRO A 600 -0.82 20.06 35.99
CA PRO A 600 -2.11 20.31 35.34
C PRO A 600 -2.40 21.82 35.34
N TYR A 601 -2.22 22.49 34.19
CA TYR A 601 -2.58 23.91 34.01
C TYR A 601 -3.94 24.10 33.33
#